data_AF-A0A1F5YGB0-F1
#
_entry.id   AF-A0A1F5YGB0-F1
#
_cell.length_a   1.000
_cell.length_b   1.000
_cell.length_c   1.000
_cell.angle_alpha   90.00
_cell.angle_beta   90.00
_cell.angle_gamma   90.00
#
_symmetry.space_group_name_H-M   'P 1'
#
loop_
_entity.id
_entity.type
_entity.pdbx_description
1 polymer ?
#
loop_
_entity_poly.entity_id
_entity_poly.type
_entity_poly.pdbx_seq_one_letter_code
_entity_poly.pdbx_strand_id
1 'polypeptide(L)'
;MSENIDREGERLNTIIGQGTVIKGECSVNGTVRVDGIIDGSLTASGVAILGKSGQVKGDMAIGNAIVGGRVDGSVIATGRLELQTGARVEGDITAKKLVVEEGVFFQGYCNMERKEEKKAAKAAAATQQQAAPEKHAPASEKGKPVKVEEAGGDEGDQEITFRGERI
;
A
#
# COMPACT_ATOMS: atom_id res chain seq x y z
N MET A 1 -21.77 1.24 -48.74
CA MET A 1 -22.40 0.70 -47.51
C MET A 1 -21.30 0.64 -46.49
N SER A 2 -21.42 1.44 -45.45
CA SER A 2 -20.34 1.72 -44.48
C SER A 2 -20.07 0.48 -43.62
N GLU A 3 -18.81 0.05 -43.56
CA GLU A 3 -18.32 -0.89 -42.55
C GLU A 3 -18.40 -0.21 -41.18
N ASN A 4 -19.23 -0.76 -40.30
CA ASN A 4 -19.30 -0.32 -38.90
C ASN A 4 -17.99 -0.72 -38.22
N ILE A 5 -17.17 0.29 -37.94
CA ILE A 5 -16.04 0.19 -37.04
C ILE A 5 -16.63 0.10 -35.64
N ASP A 6 -16.91 -1.11 -35.18
CA ASP A 6 -17.07 -1.42 -33.76
C ASP A 6 -15.74 -1.08 -33.09
N ARG A 7 -15.59 0.18 -32.66
CA ARG A 7 -14.52 0.57 -31.74
C ARG A 7 -14.59 -0.41 -30.57
N GLU A 8 -13.53 -1.17 -30.34
CA GLU A 8 -13.30 -1.99 -29.15
C GLU A 8 -13.15 -1.08 -27.89
N GLY A 9 -14.16 -0.26 -27.62
CA GLY A 9 -14.34 0.40 -26.36
C GLY A 9 -14.71 -0.66 -25.35
N GLU A 10 -13.75 -0.98 -24.48
CA GLU A 10 -13.99 -1.40 -23.10
C GLU A 10 -15.21 -2.32 -22.92
N ARG A 11 -15.09 -3.57 -23.35
CA ARG A 11 -16.05 -4.61 -22.93
C ARG A 11 -15.92 -4.76 -21.41
N LEU A 12 -16.76 -4.05 -20.68
CA LEU A 12 -16.96 -4.21 -19.24
C LEU A 12 -17.27 -5.69 -18.99
N ASN A 13 -16.32 -6.42 -18.39
CA ASN A 13 -16.49 -7.85 -18.17
C ASN A 13 -17.37 -8.10 -16.94
N THR A 14 -17.12 -7.35 -15.88
CA THR A 14 -17.77 -7.58 -14.58
C THR A 14 -18.23 -6.26 -13.98
N ILE A 15 -19.48 -6.25 -13.52
CA ILE A 15 -20.07 -5.12 -12.79
C ILE A 15 -20.56 -5.65 -11.45
N ILE A 16 -20.03 -5.10 -10.37
CA ILE A 16 -20.46 -5.38 -9.00
C ILE A 16 -21.34 -4.22 -8.57
N GLY A 17 -22.64 -4.49 -8.42
CA GLY A 17 -23.64 -3.48 -8.07
C GLY A 17 -23.68 -3.14 -6.59
N GLN A 18 -24.35 -2.04 -6.28
CA GLN A 18 -24.63 -1.60 -4.90
C GLN A 18 -25.36 -2.67 -4.11
N GLY A 19 -24.96 -2.85 -2.84
CA GLY A 19 -25.48 -3.90 -1.95
C GLY A 19 -24.77 -5.26 -2.08
N THR A 20 -23.79 -5.38 -2.99
CA THR A 20 -22.95 -6.58 -3.07
C THR A 20 -21.81 -6.49 -2.06
N VAL A 21 -21.60 -7.56 -1.29
CA VAL A 21 -20.46 -7.71 -0.39
C VAL A 21 -19.67 -8.93 -0.84
N ILE A 22 -18.41 -8.71 -1.22
CA ILE A 22 -17.48 -9.78 -1.60
C ILE A 22 -16.53 -10.00 -0.44
N LYS A 23 -16.41 -11.25 0.01
CA LYS A 23 -15.45 -11.65 1.05
C LYS A 23 -14.52 -12.72 0.50
N GLY A 24 -13.21 -12.49 0.55
CA GLY A 24 -12.19 -13.42 0.05
C GLY A 24 -11.40 -12.88 -1.15
N GLU A 25 -10.97 -13.77 -2.03
CA GLU A 25 -10.20 -13.43 -3.24
C GLU A 25 -11.13 -13.26 -4.45
N CYS A 26 -10.94 -12.19 -5.20
CA CYS A 26 -11.63 -11.93 -6.45
C CYS A 26 -10.60 -11.72 -7.57
N SER A 27 -10.62 -12.58 -8.58
CA SER A 27 -9.76 -12.45 -9.76
C SER A 27 -10.60 -12.14 -11.00
N VAL A 28 -10.32 -11.03 -11.66
CA VAL A 28 -11.04 -10.59 -12.86
C VAL A 28 -10.08 -10.33 -14.02
N ASN A 29 -10.36 -10.96 -15.15
CA ASN A 29 -9.63 -10.74 -16.39
C ASN A 29 -10.34 -9.66 -17.22
N GLY A 30 -9.74 -8.48 -17.34
CA GLY A 30 -10.29 -7.37 -18.12
C GLY A 30 -10.76 -6.20 -17.25
N THR A 31 -11.82 -5.52 -17.67
CA THR A 31 -12.35 -4.34 -16.96
C THR A 31 -13.41 -4.75 -15.95
N VAL A 32 -13.25 -4.27 -14.71
CA VAL A 32 -14.21 -4.47 -13.61
C VAL A 32 -14.72 -3.13 -13.11
N ARG A 33 -16.02 -3.05 -12.86
CA ARG A 33 -16.65 -1.93 -12.18
C ARG A 33 -17.17 -2.37 -10.83
N VAL A 34 -16.83 -1.63 -9.78
CA VAL A 34 -17.16 -1.95 -8.40
C VAL A 34 -17.94 -0.79 -7.79
N ASP A 35 -19.22 -1.00 -7.54
CA ASP A 35 -20.12 -0.12 -6.82
C ASP A 35 -20.61 -0.79 -5.52
N GLY A 36 -19.79 -1.62 -4.87
CA GLY A 36 -20.15 -2.38 -3.65
C GLY A 36 -19.04 -2.43 -2.60
N ILE A 37 -19.12 -3.36 -1.65
CA ILE A 37 -18.12 -3.56 -0.59
C ILE A 37 -17.26 -4.80 -0.91
N ILE A 38 -15.94 -4.65 -0.93
CA ILE A 38 -14.98 -5.74 -1.08
C ILE A 38 -14.17 -5.83 0.20
N ASP A 39 -14.13 -7.00 0.81
CA ASP A 39 -13.36 -7.31 2.01
C ASP A 39 -12.46 -8.52 1.70
N GLY A 40 -11.19 -8.25 1.41
CA GLY A 40 -10.23 -9.26 0.97
C GLY A 40 -9.33 -8.77 -0.15
N SER A 41 -8.95 -9.69 -1.03
CA SER A 41 -7.98 -9.47 -2.10
C SER A 41 -8.66 -9.34 -3.45
N LEU A 42 -8.33 -8.28 -4.20
CA LEU A 42 -8.84 -8.03 -5.55
C LEU A 42 -7.69 -8.01 -6.54
N THR A 43 -7.68 -8.98 -7.45
CA THR A 43 -6.72 -9.08 -8.53
C THR A 43 -7.39 -8.78 -9.87
N ALA A 44 -6.94 -7.76 -10.60
CA ALA A 44 -7.47 -7.47 -11.95
C ALA A 44 -6.37 -7.12 -12.97
N SER A 45 -6.34 -7.83 -14.10
CA SER A 45 -5.30 -7.61 -15.12
C SER A 45 -5.53 -6.37 -15.98
N GLY A 46 -6.76 -5.85 -16.03
CA GLY A 46 -7.15 -4.72 -16.88
C GLY A 46 -7.33 -3.43 -16.09
N VAL A 47 -8.54 -2.87 -16.17
CA VAL A 47 -8.93 -1.61 -15.53
C VAL A 47 -9.94 -1.89 -14.43
N ALA A 48 -9.67 -1.40 -13.22
CA ALA A 48 -10.60 -1.43 -12.11
C ALA A 48 -11.21 -0.04 -11.90
N ILE A 49 -12.53 0.05 -11.93
CA ILE A 49 -13.28 1.29 -11.71
C ILE A 49 -14.06 1.14 -10.41
N LEU A 50 -13.62 1.84 -9.36
CA LEU A 50 -14.36 1.93 -8.11
C LEU A 50 -15.28 3.15 -8.16
N GLY A 51 -16.59 2.93 -8.13
CA GLY A 51 -17.58 3.99 -8.06
C GLY A 51 -17.61 4.68 -6.68
N LYS A 52 -18.41 5.74 -6.58
CA LYS A 52 -18.53 6.56 -5.34
C LYS A 52 -19.04 5.76 -4.14
N SER A 53 -19.91 4.78 -4.38
CA SER A 53 -20.45 3.88 -3.35
C SER A 53 -19.52 2.70 -3.05
N GLY A 54 -18.42 2.56 -3.80
CA GLY A 54 -17.48 1.47 -3.65
C GLY A 54 -16.63 1.61 -2.39
N GLN A 55 -16.51 0.52 -1.64
CA GLN A 55 -15.59 0.42 -0.50
C GLN A 55 -14.72 -0.81 -0.66
N VAL A 56 -13.41 -0.66 -0.57
CA VAL A 56 -12.48 -1.78 -0.61
C VAL A 56 -11.68 -1.80 0.67
N LYS A 57 -11.68 -2.96 1.33
CA LYS A 57 -10.89 -3.26 2.53
C LYS A 57 -9.98 -4.43 2.23
N GLY A 58 -8.67 -4.21 2.22
CA GLY A 58 -7.67 -5.26 1.98
C GLY A 58 -6.69 -4.93 0.88
N ASP A 59 -6.26 -5.96 0.13
CA ASP A 59 -5.18 -5.88 -0.84
C ASP A 59 -5.73 -5.80 -2.27
N MET A 60 -5.29 -4.82 -3.05
CA MET A 60 -5.71 -4.65 -4.44
C MET A 60 -4.51 -4.72 -5.38
N ALA A 61 -4.46 -5.70 -6.26
CA ALA A 61 -3.40 -5.88 -7.25
C ALA A 61 -3.96 -5.71 -8.67
N ILE A 62 -3.67 -4.58 -9.31
CA ILE A 62 -4.32 -4.19 -10.56
C ILE A 62 -3.39 -3.56 -11.60
N GLY A 63 -3.82 -3.63 -12.86
CA GLY A 63 -3.19 -2.90 -13.97
C GLY A 63 -3.35 -1.40 -13.82
N ASN A 64 -4.55 -0.92 -14.14
CA ASN A 64 -4.95 0.47 -13.99
C ASN A 64 -6.15 0.57 -13.04
N ALA A 65 -6.21 1.62 -12.23
CA ALA A 65 -7.37 1.93 -11.40
C ALA A 65 -7.89 3.33 -11.60
N ILE A 66 -9.19 3.45 -11.46
CA ILE A 66 -9.92 4.70 -11.26
C ILE A 66 -10.70 4.54 -9.96
N VAL A 67 -10.38 5.35 -8.95
CA VAL A 67 -10.95 5.25 -7.61
C VAL A 67 -11.78 6.49 -7.33
N GLY A 68 -13.10 6.33 -7.21
CA GLY A 68 -14.02 7.40 -6.79
C GLY A 68 -14.67 7.18 -5.43
N GLY A 69 -14.34 6.08 -4.73
CA GLY A 69 -14.94 5.66 -3.47
C GLY A 69 -13.96 5.65 -2.29
N ARG A 70 -14.18 4.75 -1.33
CA ARG A 70 -13.31 4.57 -0.16
C ARG A 70 -12.41 3.34 -0.31
N VAL A 71 -11.13 3.48 0.00
CA VAL A 71 -10.17 2.37 0.00
C VAL A 71 -9.42 2.38 1.32
N ASP A 72 -9.41 1.25 2.00
CA ASP A 72 -8.69 1.02 3.25
C ASP A 72 -7.79 -0.21 3.06
N GLY A 73 -6.47 -0.01 2.96
CA GLY A 73 -5.52 -1.11 2.81
C GLY A 73 -4.40 -0.85 1.80
N SER A 74 -3.88 -1.93 1.22
CA SER A 74 -2.73 -1.90 0.32
C SER A 74 -3.18 -1.92 -1.14
N VAL A 75 -2.78 -0.93 -1.93
CA VAL A 75 -3.11 -0.82 -3.36
C VAL A 75 -1.84 -0.90 -4.20
N ILE A 76 -1.71 -1.95 -4.99
CA ILE A 76 -0.61 -2.19 -5.91
C ILE A 76 -1.13 -2.00 -7.34
N ALA A 77 -0.83 -0.85 -7.94
CA ALA A 77 -1.16 -0.51 -9.32
C ALA A 77 0.09 -0.59 -10.21
N THR A 78 0.15 -1.59 -11.09
CA THR A 78 1.31 -1.78 -11.98
C THR A 78 1.40 -0.74 -13.11
N GLY A 79 0.33 0.01 -13.36
CA GLY A 79 0.22 1.03 -14.39
C GLY A 79 -0.16 2.40 -13.82
N ARG A 80 -1.38 2.86 -14.14
CA ARG A 80 -1.92 4.17 -13.77
C ARG A 80 -2.98 4.04 -12.68
N LEU A 81 -2.83 4.82 -11.61
CA LEU A 81 -3.82 5.00 -10.56
C LEU A 81 -4.39 6.42 -10.63
N GLU A 82 -5.70 6.53 -10.84
CA GLU A 82 -6.46 7.78 -10.84
C GLU A 82 -7.36 7.83 -9.60
N LEU A 83 -7.25 8.89 -8.82
CA LEU A 83 -8.17 9.19 -7.73
C LEU A 83 -9.10 10.31 -8.20
N GLN A 84 -10.41 10.01 -8.28
CA GLN A 84 -11.44 10.96 -8.68
C GLN A 84 -11.94 11.78 -7.49
N THR A 85 -12.56 12.91 -7.79
CA THR A 85 -13.16 13.82 -6.81
C THR A 85 -14.01 13.08 -5.77
N GLY A 86 -13.68 13.26 -4.48
CA GLY A 86 -14.37 12.64 -3.35
C GLY A 86 -13.87 11.25 -2.94
N ALA A 87 -12.83 10.73 -3.60
CA ALA A 87 -12.18 9.50 -3.17
C ALA A 87 -11.48 9.68 -1.81
N ARG A 88 -11.55 8.64 -0.98
CA ARG A 88 -10.86 8.57 0.32
C ARG A 88 -10.01 7.32 0.40
N VAL A 89 -8.70 7.48 0.46
CA VAL A 89 -7.78 6.36 0.49
C VAL A 89 -6.93 6.42 1.76
N GLU A 90 -7.02 5.37 2.57
CA GLU A 90 -6.27 5.18 3.81
C GLU A 90 -5.42 3.91 3.70
N GLY A 91 -4.09 4.05 3.61
CA GLY A 91 -3.17 2.92 3.54
C GLY A 91 -2.00 3.09 2.58
N ASP A 92 -1.40 1.97 2.19
CA ASP A 92 -0.17 1.91 1.41
C ASP A 92 -0.48 1.84 -0.09
N ILE A 93 -0.01 2.80 -0.88
CA ILE A 93 -0.17 2.82 -2.33
C ILE A 93 1.17 2.59 -3.01
N THR A 94 1.24 1.58 -3.86
CA THR A 94 2.36 1.34 -4.78
C THR A 94 1.89 1.53 -6.22
N ALA A 95 2.37 2.56 -6.93
CA ALA A 95 1.93 2.86 -8.30
C ALA A 95 3.02 3.46 -9.18
N LYS A 96 3.01 3.19 -10.50
CA LYS A 96 3.98 3.85 -11.41
C LYS A 96 3.60 5.29 -11.76
N LYS A 97 2.30 5.54 -11.92
CA LYS A 97 1.73 6.85 -12.22
C LYS A 97 0.53 7.06 -11.32
N LEU A 98 0.55 8.13 -10.55
CA LEU A 98 -0.56 8.56 -9.71
C LEU A 98 -1.11 9.88 -10.25
N VAL A 99 -2.43 9.96 -10.43
CA VAL A 99 -3.16 11.18 -10.77
C VAL A 99 -4.22 11.39 -9.70
N VAL A 100 -4.26 12.58 -9.14
CA VAL A 100 -5.17 12.93 -8.04
C VAL A 100 -6.00 14.12 -8.50
N GLU A 101 -7.32 13.96 -8.55
CA GLU A 101 -8.25 15.07 -8.76
C GLU A 101 -8.45 15.91 -7.49
N GLU A 102 -9.10 17.06 -7.65
CA GLU A 102 -9.43 17.96 -6.55
C GLU A 102 -10.39 17.29 -5.55
N GLY A 103 -10.22 17.56 -4.26
CA GLY A 103 -11.12 17.04 -3.22
C GLY A 103 -10.92 15.57 -2.86
N VAL A 104 -9.79 14.97 -3.23
CA VAL A 104 -9.38 13.63 -2.76
C VAL A 104 -8.73 13.72 -1.39
N PHE A 105 -9.09 12.81 -0.48
CA PHE A 105 -8.41 12.63 0.79
C PHE A 105 -7.53 11.38 0.73
N PHE A 106 -6.21 11.56 0.81
CA PHE A 106 -5.25 10.47 0.86
C PHE A 106 -4.45 10.55 2.17
N GLN A 107 -4.39 9.42 2.89
CA GLN A 107 -3.61 9.29 4.11
C GLN A 107 -2.89 7.94 4.14
N GLY A 108 -1.56 7.96 4.13
CA GLY A 108 -0.75 6.75 4.25
C GLY A 108 0.59 6.89 3.53
N TYR A 109 1.23 5.76 3.23
CA TYR A 109 2.50 5.73 2.52
C TYR A 109 2.25 5.56 1.03
N CYS A 110 2.98 6.31 0.21
CA CYS A 110 2.96 6.16 -1.24
C CYS A 110 4.36 5.83 -1.73
N ASN A 111 4.51 4.67 -2.38
CA ASN A 111 5.73 4.26 -3.04
C ASN A 111 5.53 4.27 -4.55
N MET A 112 6.25 5.13 -5.26
CA MET A 112 6.19 5.14 -6.72
C MET A 112 7.25 4.22 -7.31
N GLU A 113 6.85 2.99 -7.66
CA GLU A 113 7.71 2.07 -8.39
C GLU A 113 7.93 2.57 -9.82
N ARG A 114 8.93 3.42 -10.00
CA ARG A 114 9.53 3.60 -11.32
C ARG A 114 10.15 2.26 -11.68
N LYS A 115 9.76 1.70 -12.83
CA LYS A 115 10.59 0.69 -13.48
C LYS A 115 11.89 1.43 -13.85
N GLU A 116 12.83 1.51 -12.92
CA GLU A 116 14.22 1.66 -13.28
C GLU A 116 14.48 0.50 -14.24
N GLU A 117 14.79 0.82 -15.48
CA GLU A 117 15.71 -0.04 -16.19
C GLU A 117 16.88 -0.24 -15.22
N LYS A 118 16.97 -1.43 -14.60
CA LYS A 118 18.22 -1.93 -14.03
C LYS A 118 19.21 -2.07 -15.19
N LYS A 119 19.74 -0.94 -15.65
CA LYS A 119 20.99 -0.85 -16.38
C LYS A 119 21.83 0.17 -15.62
N ALA A 120 22.87 -0.35 -14.98
CA ALA A 120 23.93 0.38 -14.26
C ALA A 120 23.62 0.90 -12.84
N ALA A 121 23.54 -0.02 -11.87
CA ALA A 121 24.01 0.23 -10.51
C ALA A 121 24.84 -0.96 -9.97
N LYS A 122 25.68 -1.53 -10.84
CA LYS A 122 26.82 -2.39 -10.45
C LYS A 122 28.07 -1.93 -11.21
N ALA A 123 28.39 -0.64 -11.14
CA ALA A 123 29.65 -0.04 -11.63
C ALA A 123 29.83 1.43 -11.15
N ALA A 124 29.72 1.72 -9.86
CA ALA A 124 30.07 3.04 -9.31
C ALA A 124 30.48 3.00 -7.82
N ALA A 125 31.11 1.92 -7.37
CA ALA A 125 31.77 1.83 -6.08
C ALA A 125 33.22 1.35 -6.28
N ALA A 126 33.99 2.14 -7.03
CA ALA A 126 35.45 2.04 -7.02
C ALA A 126 36.03 3.42 -7.34
N THR A 127 36.78 3.95 -6.36
CA THR A 127 37.70 5.09 -6.44
C THR A 127 37.13 6.43 -6.01
N GLN A 128 37.23 6.70 -4.70
CA GLN A 128 38.00 7.84 -4.19
C GLN A 128 38.23 7.69 -2.68
N GLN A 129 39.21 6.87 -2.32
CA GLN A 129 39.98 7.06 -1.10
C GLN A 129 41.43 6.65 -1.38
N GLN A 130 42.27 7.66 -1.66
CA GLN A 130 43.70 7.64 -1.38
C GLN A 130 44.30 9.04 -1.59
N ALA A 131 44.30 9.80 -0.51
CA ALA A 131 45.49 10.54 -0.13
C ALA A 131 46.27 9.65 0.85
N ALA A 132 47.54 9.38 0.55
CA ALA A 132 48.55 8.86 1.46
C ALA A 132 49.72 9.87 1.42
N PRO A 133 50.57 10.04 2.46
CA PRO A 133 51.06 8.94 3.32
C PRO A 133 51.33 9.22 4.82
N GLU A 134 51.45 8.10 5.56
CA GLU A 134 52.39 7.77 6.67
C GLU A 134 52.47 8.68 7.94
N LYS A 135 52.40 8.19 9.18
CA LYS A 135 53.35 7.27 9.84
C LYS A 135 52.84 6.74 11.20
N HIS A 136 53.27 5.51 11.49
CA HIS A 136 53.55 4.91 12.80
C HIS A 136 52.42 4.24 13.61
N ALA A 137 52.67 2.96 13.86
CA ALA A 137 51.91 1.92 14.55
C ALA A 137 52.23 1.89 16.07
N PRO A 138 51.97 0.78 16.79
CA PRO A 138 50.72 0.17 17.22
C PRO A 138 50.64 0.11 18.77
N ALA A 139 49.55 -0.45 19.33
CA ALA A 139 49.52 -1.39 20.47
C ALA A 139 48.41 -1.15 21.50
N SER A 140 47.70 -2.25 21.81
CA SER A 140 47.02 -2.59 23.09
C SER A 140 45.88 -1.65 23.53
N GLU A 141 44.86 -2.03 24.30
CA GLU A 141 44.66 -3.16 25.18
C GLU A 141 43.17 -3.26 25.56
N LYS A 142 42.69 -4.49 25.76
CA LYS A 142 41.60 -5.00 26.63
C LYS A 142 40.45 -4.06 27.09
N GLY A 143 39.24 -4.61 27.06
CA GLY A 143 38.18 -4.22 27.99
C GLY A 143 36.87 -4.97 27.79
N LYS A 144 36.65 -6.04 28.58
CA LYS A 144 35.40 -6.82 28.70
C LYS A 144 34.26 -5.98 29.32
N PRO A 145 32.99 -6.45 29.30
CA PRO A 145 31.76 -5.66 29.31
C PRO A 145 31.36 -5.16 30.71
N VAL A 146 30.59 -4.07 30.78
CA VAL A 146 29.94 -3.61 32.01
C VAL A 146 28.45 -3.91 31.96
N LYS A 147 28.10 -4.89 32.78
CA LYS A 147 26.80 -5.26 33.28
C LYS A 147 26.28 -4.17 34.22
N VAL A 148 24.99 -3.84 34.14
CA VAL A 148 24.27 -3.12 35.19
C VAL A 148 23.00 -3.93 35.52
N GLU A 149 23.09 -4.70 36.60
CA GLU A 149 21.99 -5.21 37.42
C GLU A 149 21.72 -4.14 38.52
N GLU A 150 20.49 -3.66 38.60
CA GLU A 150 19.48 -3.90 39.66
C GLU A 150 19.50 -2.91 40.83
N ALA A 151 18.33 -2.31 41.15
CA ALA A 151 17.54 -2.68 42.33
C ALA A 151 16.37 -1.70 42.61
N GLY A 152 15.22 -2.27 43.03
CA GLY A 152 14.19 -1.67 43.89
C GLY A 152 13.07 -0.93 43.15
N GLY A 153 11.82 -1.40 43.10
CA GLY A 153 10.83 -1.55 44.19
C GLY A 153 9.64 -0.65 43.79
N ASP A 154 8.36 -0.85 44.06
CA ASP A 154 7.62 -1.58 45.08
C ASP A 154 6.11 -1.49 44.74
N GLU A 155 5.35 -2.46 45.23
CA GLU A 155 3.89 -2.65 45.38
C GLU A 155 2.84 -1.69 44.77
N GLY A 156 1.78 -2.29 44.18
CA GLY A 156 0.56 -1.58 43.82
C GLY A 156 -0.57 -2.41 43.17
N ASP A 157 -0.83 -3.63 43.63
CA ASP A 157 -2.10 -4.32 43.33
C ASP A 157 -3.24 -3.67 44.12
N GLN A 158 -4.26 -3.13 43.45
CA GLN A 158 -5.56 -2.86 44.05
C GLN A 158 -6.68 -3.44 43.19
N GLU A 159 -7.04 -4.67 43.57
CA GLU A 159 -8.39 -5.23 43.45
C GLU A 159 -9.42 -4.25 44.04
N ILE A 160 -10.43 -3.85 43.25
CA ILE A 160 -11.72 -3.44 43.78
C ILE A 160 -12.82 -4.22 43.08
N THR A 161 -13.07 -5.40 43.66
CA THR A 161 -14.29 -6.18 43.53
C THR A 161 -15.46 -5.36 44.07
N PHE A 162 -16.37 -4.91 43.19
CA PHE A 162 -17.72 -4.48 43.61
C PHE A 162 -18.71 -5.63 43.40
N ARG A 163 -18.97 -6.35 44.50
CA ARG A 163 -20.13 -7.22 44.71
C ARG A 163 -21.38 -6.37 44.99
N GLY A 164 -22.54 -6.79 44.46
CA GLY A 164 -23.88 -6.36 44.88
C GLY A 164 -24.43 -5.21 44.04
N GLU A 165 -25.67 -5.20 43.53
CA GLU A 165 -26.90 -5.68 44.17
C GLU A 165 -27.96 -6.02 43.12
N ARG A 166 -28.74 -7.09 43.38
CA ARG A 166 -30.02 -7.36 42.72
C ARG A 166 -31.06 -6.42 43.30
N ILE A 167 -31.89 -5.80 42.47
CA ILE A 167 -33.33 -5.63 42.72
C ILE A 167 -34.05 -5.82 41.39
#